data_AF-G5QP87-F1
#
_entry.id   AF-G5QP87-F1
#
_cell.length_a   1.000
_cell.length_b   1.000
_cell.length_c   1.000
_cell.angle_alpha   90.00
_cell.angle_beta   90.00
_cell.angle_gamma   90.00
#
_symmetry.space_group_name_H-M   'P 1'
#
loop_
_entity.id
_entity.type
_entity.pdbx_description
1 polymer ?
#
loop_
_entity_poly.entity_id
_entity_poly.type
_entity_poly.pdbx_seq_one_letter_code
_entity_poly.pdbx_strand_id
1 'polypeptide(L)'
;WPGVWTNSVCGHPQQGETTEEAIIRRCRFELGVEITDLTPVYPHFSYRATDPNGIVENEVCPVFAARATSVLQVNSEEVMDYQWSEFKSVWKSLLATPWAFSPWMVMQASDEQARERLLNYCQR
;
A
#
# COMPACT_ATOMS: atom_id res chain seq x y z
N TRP A 1 3.93 -11.83 -5.30
CA TRP A 1 5.24 -11.37 -4.82
C TRP A 1 5.50 -11.80 -3.36
N PRO A 2 5.86 -13.06 -3.10
CA PRO A 2 6.20 -13.51 -1.74
C PRO A 2 7.53 -12.91 -1.25
N GLY A 3 7.60 -12.53 0.04
CA GLY A 3 8.84 -12.07 0.69
C GLY A 3 9.37 -10.71 0.21
N VAL A 4 8.51 -9.86 -0.37
CA VAL A 4 8.88 -8.55 -0.91
C VAL A 4 8.39 -7.43 0.02
N TRP A 5 9.26 -6.46 0.31
CA TRP A 5 8.85 -5.25 1.02
C TRP A 5 7.91 -4.38 0.17
N THR A 6 6.80 -3.93 0.77
CA THR A 6 5.75 -3.16 0.09
C THR A 6 5.11 -2.12 1.02
N ASN A 7 4.18 -1.32 0.49
CA ASN A 7 3.30 -0.46 1.29
C ASN A 7 2.33 -1.30 2.15
N SER A 8 1.60 -0.65 3.05
CA SER A 8 0.94 -1.28 4.19
C SER A 8 0.01 -2.46 3.85
N VAL A 9 -0.89 -2.31 2.88
CA VAL A 9 -1.93 -3.29 2.52
C VAL A 9 -2.31 -3.09 1.05
N CYS A 10 -2.51 -4.17 0.32
CA CYS A 10 -3.09 -4.18 -1.03
C CYS A 10 -4.04 -5.36 -1.21
N GLY A 11 -5.02 -5.22 -2.09
CA GLY A 11 -5.95 -6.31 -2.37
C GLY A 11 -7.07 -5.90 -3.31
N HIS A 12 -8.02 -6.80 -3.48
CA HIS A 12 -9.11 -6.65 -4.44
C HIS A 12 -10.45 -6.44 -3.74
N PRO A 13 -11.26 -5.47 -4.19
CA PRO A 13 -12.67 -5.41 -3.83
C PRO A 13 -13.40 -6.66 -4.29
N GLN A 14 -14.31 -7.16 -3.46
CA GLN A 14 -15.22 -8.23 -3.81
C GLN A 14 -16.40 -7.72 -4.65
N GLN A 15 -17.15 -8.65 -5.24
CA GLN A 15 -18.36 -8.28 -5.99
C GLN A 15 -19.38 -7.60 -5.07
N GLY A 16 -19.77 -6.37 -5.42
CA GLY A 16 -20.70 -5.56 -4.63
C GLY A 16 -20.07 -4.81 -3.45
N GLU A 17 -18.75 -4.94 -3.26
CA GLU A 17 -17.99 -4.23 -2.24
C GLU A 17 -17.41 -2.92 -2.81
N THR A 18 -17.50 -1.84 -2.05
CA THR A 18 -16.80 -0.58 -2.37
C THR A 18 -15.29 -0.72 -2.12
N THR A 19 -14.49 0.13 -2.75
CA THR A 19 -13.04 0.13 -2.53
C THR A 19 -12.69 0.41 -1.06
N GLU A 20 -13.42 1.33 -0.43
CA GLU A 20 -13.24 1.72 0.96
C GLU A 20 -13.54 0.55 1.92
N GLU A 21 -14.62 -0.20 1.68
CA GLU A 21 -14.94 -1.41 2.44
C GLU A 21 -13.85 -2.48 2.27
N ALA A 22 -13.36 -2.67 1.05
CA ALA A 22 -12.27 -3.61 0.76
C ALA A 22 -10.98 -3.27 1.51
N ILE A 23 -10.62 -1.97 1.57
CA ILE A 23 -9.46 -1.50 2.31
C ILE A 23 -9.63 -1.79 3.80
N ILE A 24 -10.77 -1.43 4.40
CA ILE A 24 -11.04 -1.69 5.81
C ILE A 24 -10.98 -3.19 6.11
N ARG A 25 -11.59 -4.02 5.26
CA ARG A 25 -11.57 -5.48 5.40
C ARG A 25 -10.15 -6.03 5.32
N ARG A 26 -9.33 -5.61 4.36
CA ARG A 26 -7.95 -6.09 4.22
C ARG A 26 -7.04 -5.58 5.33
N CYS A 27 -7.19 -4.33 5.79
CA CYS A 27 -6.47 -3.84 6.97
C CYS A 27 -6.76 -4.68 8.22
N ARG A 28 -8.02 -5.04 8.45
CA ARG A 28 -8.40 -5.95 9.55
C ARG A 28 -7.85 -7.36 9.35
N PHE A 29 -7.90 -7.88 8.13
CA PHE A 29 -7.51 -9.25 7.83
C PHE A 29 -5.98 -9.49 7.87
N GLU A 30 -5.21 -8.59 7.27
CA GLU A 30 -3.74 -8.73 7.16
C GLU A 30 -3.02 -8.18 8.39
N LEU A 31 -3.47 -7.04 8.92
CA LEU A 31 -2.76 -6.32 9.97
C LEU A 31 -3.50 -6.29 11.31
N GLY A 32 -4.75 -6.77 11.35
CA GLY A 32 -5.58 -6.74 12.57
C GLY A 32 -5.83 -5.32 13.09
N VAL A 33 -5.85 -4.32 12.20
CA VAL A 33 -5.86 -2.90 12.57
C VAL A 33 -7.13 -2.18 12.15
N GLU A 34 -7.63 -1.31 13.03
CA GLU A 34 -8.67 -0.33 12.71
C GLU A 34 -8.06 0.93 12.11
N ILE A 35 -8.76 1.54 11.15
CA ILE A 35 -8.29 2.73 10.44
C ILE A 35 -9.31 3.87 10.45
N THR A 36 -8.82 5.10 10.30
CA THR A 36 -9.62 6.32 10.14
C THR A 36 -9.01 7.25 9.08
N ASP A 37 -9.71 8.33 8.76
CA ASP A 37 -9.27 9.38 7.81
C ASP A 37 -8.84 8.81 6.46
N LEU A 38 -9.61 7.84 5.95
CA LEU A 38 -9.35 7.18 4.68
C LEU A 38 -9.48 8.20 3.54
N THR A 39 -8.35 8.53 2.91
CA THR A 39 -8.23 9.60 1.92
C THR A 39 -7.65 9.05 0.62
N PRO A 40 -8.31 9.26 -0.54
CA PRO A 40 -7.74 8.87 -1.82
C PRO A 40 -6.54 9.78 -2.16
N VAL A 41 -5.39 9.17 -2.44
CA VAL A 41 -4.15 9.88 -2.79
C VAL A 41 -3.78 9.71 -4.26
N TYR A 42 -4.13 8.59 -4.89
CA TYR A 42 -3.88 8.38 -6.32
C TYR A 42 -5.05 7.60 -6.98
N PRO A 43 -6.19 8.26 -7.27
CA PRO A 43 -7.42 7.58 -7.69
C PRO A 43 -7.36 6.86 -9.05
N HIS A 44 -6.42 7.24 -9.90
CA HIS A 44 -6.34 6.77 -11.29
C HIS A 44 -5.09 5.92 -11.54
N PHE A 45 -4.41 5.48 -10.47
CA PHE A 45 -3.27 4.60 -10.62
C PHE A 45 -3.71 3.28 -11.27
N SER A 46 -2.99 2.89 -12.32
CA SER A 46 -3.11 1.57 -12.92
C SER A 46 -1.72 1.10 -13.28
N TYR A 47 -1.51 -0.21 -13.23
CA TYR A 47 -0.20 -0.79 -13.51
C TYR A 47 -0.34 -2.18 -14.10
N ARG A 48 0.74 -2.60 -14.77
CA ARG A 48 0.94 -3.98 -15.19
C ARG A 48 2.35 -4.41 -14.82
N ALA A 49 2.47 -5.47 -14.04
CA ALA A 49 3.74 -6.01 -13.58
C ALA A 49 3.75 -7.54 -13.68
N THR A 50 4.93 -8.11 -13.86
CA THR A 50 5.14 -9.56 -13.85
C THR A 50 6.06 -9.91 -12.71
N ASP A 51 5.67 -10.88 -11.88
CA ASP A 51 6.50 -11.36 -10.78
C ASP A 51 7.66 -12.24 -11.30
N PRO A 52 8.66 -12.56 -10.46
CA PRO A 52 9.80 -13.39 -10.86
C PRO A 52 9.43 -14.80 -11.35
N ASN A 53 8.23 -15.29 -11.02
CA ASN A 53 7.73 -16.61 -11.42
C ASN A 53 6.84 -16.54 -12.68
N GLY A 54 6.64 -15.35 -13.26
CA GLY A 54 5.86 -15.15 -14.49
C GLY A 54 4.37 -14.83 -14.26
N ILE A 55 3.92 -14.67 -13.01
CA ILE A 55 2.54 -14.25 -12.70
C ILE A 55 2.38 -12.78 -13.05
N VAL A 56 1.31 -12.45 -13.78
CA VAL A 56 1.03 -11.08 -14.22
C VAL A 56 -0.09 -10.47 -13.38
N GLU A 57 0.17 -9.28 -12.84
CA GLU A 57 -0.84 -8.37 -12.33
C GLU A 57 -1.09 -7.27 -13.37
N ASN A 58 -2.35 -6.98 -13.69
CA ASN A 58 -2.78 -5.92 -14.60
C ASN A 58 -4.04 -5.27 -14.05
N GLU A 59 -3.88 -4.15 -13.36
CA GLU A 59 -4.89 -3.66 -12.42
C GLU A 59 -5.17 -2.17 -12.56
N VAL A 60 -6.44 -1.80 -12.35
CA VAL A 60 -6.84 -0.45 -11.93
C VAL A 60 -6.81 -0.45 -10.42
N CYS A 61 -5.90 0.32 -9.82
CA CYS A 61 -5.51 0.19 -8.43
C CYS A 61 -5.50 1.57 -7.73
N PRO A 62 -6.67 2.15 -7.43
CA PRO A 62 -6.74 3.44 -6.75
C PRO A 62 -6.03 3.38 -5.38
N VAL A 63 -5.19 4.37 -5.08
CA VAL A 63 -4.36 4.39 -3.86
C VAL A 63 -4.95 5.31 -2.81
N PHE A 64 -4.93 4.85 -1.57
CA PHE A 64 -5.45 5.57 -0.40
C PHE A 64 -4.40 5.67 0.71
N ALA A 65 -4.58 6.66 1.57
CA ALA A 65 -3.88 6.80 2.84
C ALA A 65 -4.89 6.77 3.99
N ALA A 66 -4.50 6.20 5.13
CA ALA A 66 -5.32 6.09 6.32
C ALA A 66 -4.46 6.17 7.58
N ARG A 67 -5.09 6.41 8.73
CA ARG A 67 -4.45 6.38 10.07
C ARG A 67 -4.90 5.17 10.84
N ALA A 68 -3.94 4.38 11.33
CA ALA A 68 -4.22 3.32 12.29
C ALA A 68 -4.71 3.93 13.61
N THR A 69 -5.79 3.36 14.16
CA THR A 69 -6.39 3.78 15.45
C THR A 69 -6.32 2.70 16.52
N SER A 70 -5.75 1.54 16.19
CA SER A 70 -5.49 0.43 17.10
C SER A 70 -4.06 -0.09 16.98
N VAL A 71 -3.65 -0.94 17.92
CA VAL A 71 -2.42 -1.72 17.80
C VAL A 71 -2.55 -2.76 16.67
N LEU A 72 -1.44 -3.11 16.04
CA LEU A 72 -1.40 -4.16 15.02
C LEU A 72 -1.56 -5.54 15.66
N GLN A 73 -2.31 -6.42 15.01
CA GLN A 73 -2.43 -7.86 15.30
C GLN A 73 -2.21 -8.61 13.99
N VAL A 74 -0.94 -8.69 13.61
CA VAL A 74 -0.52 -9.11 12.27
C VAL A 74 -0.86 -10.58 12.02
N ASN A 75 -1.46 -10.85 10.86
CA ASN A 75 -1.70 -12.19 10.38
C ASN A 75 -0.43 -12.73 9.69
N SER A 76 0.22 -13.71 10.32
CA SER A 76 1.49 -14.29 9.84
C SER A 76 1.36 -15.06 8.52
N GLU A 77 0.15 -15.43 8.10
CA GLU A 77 -0.08 -16.06 6.79
C GLU A 77 0.02 -15.06 5.63
N GLU A 78 -0.14 -13.76 5.92
CA GLU A 78 -0.13 -12.69 4.91
C GLU A 78 1.13 -11.81 5.04
N VAL A 79 1.54 -11.50 6.27
CA VAL A 79 2.62 -10.55 6.56
C VAL A 79 3.67 -11.20 7.46
N MET A 80 4.88 -11.34 6.92
CA MET A 80 5.99 -12.00 7.64
C MET A 80 6.88 -11.04 8.45
N ASP A 81 6.87 -9.74 8.11
CA ASP A 81 7.60 -8.68 8.82
C ASP A 81 6.97 -7.31 8.51
N TYR A 82 7.17 -6.31 9.39
CA TYR A 82 6.69 -4.95 9.19
C TYR A 82 7.60 -3.93 9.90
N GLN A 83 7.54 -2.67 9.45
CA GLN A 83 8.31 -1.60 10.07
C GLN A 83 7.55 -0.27 10.07
N TRP A 84 7.49 0.38 11.23
CA TRP A 84 7.09 1.79 11.31
C TRP A 84 8.26 2.67 10.88
N SER A 85 8.05 3.55 9.92
CA SER A 85 9.11 4.39 9.36
C SER A 85 8.59 5.78 9.01
N GLU A 86 9.48 6.77 9.03
CA GLU A 86 9.18 8.08 8.46
C GLU A 86 9.03 7.98 6.94
N PHE A 87 7.95 8.55 6.39
CA PHE A 87 7.68 8.52 4.95
C PHE A 87 8.85 9.04 4.12
N LYS A 88 9.50 10.13 4.57
CA LYS A 88 10.67 10.72 3.88
C LYS A 88 11.85 9.74 3.79
N SER A 89 12.04 8.89 4.81
CA SER A 89 13.11 7.88 4.81
C SER A 89 12.78 6.74 3.85
N VAL A 90 11.53 6.25 3.86
CA VAL A 90 11.06 5.22 2.92
C VAL A 90 11.18 5.72 1.47
N TRP A 91 10.76 6.96 1.20
CA TRP A 91 10.89 7.55 -0.12
C TRP A 91 12.34 7.61 -0.62
N LYS A 92 13.30 8.02 0.22
CA LYS A 92 14.72 7.99 -0.14
C LYS A 92 15.20 6.59 -0.49
N SER A 93 14.77 5.58 0.26
CA SER A 93 15.10 4.17 -0.03
C SER A 93 14.50 3.69 -1.36
N LEU A 94 13.25 4.05 -1.66
CA LEU A 94 12.61 3.72 -2.94
C LEU A 94 13.36 4.32 -4.13
N LEU A 95 13.90 5.54 -4.00
CA LEU A 95 14.71 6.16 -5.05
C LEU A 95 16.10 5.52 -5.19
N ALA A 96 16.75 5.18 -4.07
CA ALA A 96 18.10 4.65 -4.07
C ALA A 96 18.16 3.18 -4.53
N THR A 97 17.19 2.38 -4.10
CA THR A 97 17.16 0.92 -4.33
C THR A 97 15.75 0.45 -4.68
N PRO A 98 15.18 0.88 -5.83
CA PRO A 98 13.80 0.54 -6.21
C PRO A 98 13.57 -0.97 -6.35
N TRP A 99 14.60 -1.73 -6.73
CA TRP A 99 14.57 -3.19 -6.89
C TRP A 99 14.34 -3.96 -5.59
N ALA A 100 14.48 -3.32 -4.42
CA ALA A 100 14.29 -3.95 -3.11
C ALA A 100 12.81 -3.94 -2.66
N PHE A 101 11.92 -3.31 -3.43
CA PHE A 101 10.52 -3.10 -3.09
C PHE A 101 9.59 -3.61 -4.18
N SER A 102 8.31 -3.75 -3.85
CA SER A 102 7.29 -4.08 -4.84
C SER A 102 7.19 -3.00 -5.94
N PRO A 103 6.96 -3.39 -7.19
CA PRO A 103 6.96 -2.45 -8.30
C PRO A 103 5.86 -1.39 -8.16
N TRP A 104 4.68 -1.76 -7.64
CA TRP A 104 3.60 -0.80 -7.42
C TRP A 104 3.94 0.23 -6.35
N MET A 105 4.58 -0.15 -5.23
CA MET A 105 5.00 0.81 -4.21
C MET A 105 5.98 1.86 -4.79
N VAL A 106 6.92 1.41 -5.63
CA VAL A 106 7.86 2.31 -6.32
C VAL A 106 7.13 3.25 -7.28
N MET A 107 6.21 2.72 -8.11
CA MET A 107 5.46 3.52 -9.08
C MET A 107 4.56 4.56 -8.39
N GLN A 108 3.86 4.17 -7.32
CA GLN A 108 2.99 5.04 -6.55
C GLN A 108 3.76 6.20 -5.90
N ALA A 109 4.95 5.94 -5.34
CA ALA A 109 5.77 6.98 -4.71
C ALA A 109 6.53 7.87 -5.72
N SER A 110 6.71 7.39 -6.96
CA SER A 110 7.38 8.13 -8.02
C SER A 110 6.49 9.22 -8.62
N ASP A 111 5.17 9.03 -8.61
CA ASP A 111 4.22 10.07 -9.02
C ASP A 111 4.28 11.28 -8.07
N GLU A 112 4.46 12.46 -8.65
CA GLU A 112 4.66 13.69 -7.90
C GLU A 112 3.41 14.10 -7.10
N GLN A 113 2.24 13.99 -7.71
CA GLN A 113 0.98 14.39 -7.07
C GLN A 113 0.61 13.44 -5.93
N ALA A 114 0.76 12.13 -6.15
CA ALA A 114 0.55 11.13 -5.11
C ALA A 114 1.52 11.33 -3.94
N ARG A 115 2.79 11.60 -4.23
CA ARG A 115 3.81 11.89 -3.21
C ARG A 115 3.49 13.14 -2.40
N GLU A 116 3.08 14.23 -3.05
CA GLU A 116 2.67 15.45 -2.35
C GLU A 116 1.45 15.22 -1.47
N ARG A 117 0.44 14.48 -1.95
CA ARG A 117 -0.75 14.14 -1.17
C ARG A 117 -0.40 13.29 0.05
N LEU A 118 0.50 12.31 -0.09
CA LEU A 118 1.01 11.51 1.02
C LEU A 118 1.79 12.35 2.03
N LEU A 119 2.67 13.25 1.57
CA LEU A 119 3.41 14.17 2.45
C LEU A 119 2.47 15.08 3.24
N ASN A 120 1.46 15.65 2.57
CA ASN A 120 0.45 16.48 3.21
C ASN A 120 -0.39 15.66 4.20
N TYR A 121 -0.73 14.41 3.85
CA TYR A 121 -1.46 13.52 4.74
C TYR A 121 -0.69 13.25 6.03
N CYS A 122 0.62 12.97 5.95
CA CYS A 122 1.48 12.72 7.11
C CYS A 122 1.66 13.93 8.03
N GLN A 123 1.38 15.15 7.56
CA GLN A 123 1.53 16.39 8.34
C GLN A 123 0.25 16.83 9.07
N ARG A 124 -0.89 16.19 8.77
CA ARG A 124 -2.16 16.41 9.48
C ARG A 124 -2.13 15.83 10.89
#